data_AF-A0A9P6IJ13-F1
#
_entry.id   AF-A0A9P6IJ13-F1
#
_cell.length_a   1.000
_cell.length_b   1.000
_cell.length_c   1.000
_cell.angle_alpha   90.00
_cell.angle_beta   90.00
_cell.angle_gamma   90.00
#
_symmetry.space_group_name_H-M   'P 1'
#
loop_
_entity.id
_entity.type
_entity.pdbx_description
1 polymer ?
#
loop_
_entity_poly.entity_id
_entity_poly.type
_entity_poly.pdbx_seq_one_letter_code
_entity_poly.pdbx_strand_id
1 'polypeptide(L)' 'MEATQSFRLIGKSDTHEITCHPVDGTNIVLWEDIEWAFPGIKYVQHSGVIISFLKDPDLK' A
#
# COMPACT_ATOMS: atom_id res chain seq x y z
N MET A 1 19.47 6.37 -4.84
CA MET A 1 18.12 6.94 -4.71
C MET A 1 17.23 5.79 -4.30
N GLU A 2 16.58 5.88 -3.15
CA GLU A 2 15.63 4.85 -2.72
C GLU A 2 14.42 4.90 -3.65
N ALA A 3 13.95 3.74 -4.11
CA ALA A 3 12.76 3.68 -4.94
C ALA A 3 11.53 3.88 -4.04
N THR A 4 10.59 4.74 -4.44
CA THR A 4 9.32 4.94 -3.74
C THR A 4 8.16 4.59 -4.66
N GLN A 5 7.05 4.19 -4.06
CA GLN A 5 5.78 4.00 -4.76
C GLN A 5 4.69 4.84 -4.10
N SER A 6 3.83 5.43 -4.92
CA SER A 6 2.74 6.28 -4.47
C SER A 6 1.49 5.47 -4.19
N PHE A 7 0.90 5.68 -3.01
CA PHE A 7 -0.35 5.06 -2.58
C PHE A 7 -1.34 6.13 -2.16
N ARG A 8 -2.61 5.86 -2.42
CA ARG A 8 -3.70 6.78 -2.12
C ARG A 8 -4.83 6.05 -1.42
N LEU A 9 -5.43 6.70 -0.42
CA LEU A 9 -6.63 6.20 0.24
C LEU A 9 -7.86 6.57 -0.59
N ILE A 10 -8.76 5.62 -0.86
CA ILE A 10 -9.94 5.90 -1.69
C ILE A 10 -10.82 6.94 -0.98
N GLY A 11 -11.22 7.97 -1.72
CA GLY A 11 -12.02 9.09 -1.18
C GLY A 11 -11.20 10.21 -0.53
N LYS A 12 -9.89 10.04 -0.34
CA LYS A 12 -8.96 11.13 0.04
C LYS A 12 -8.21 11.59 -1.19
N SER A 13 -7.83 12.86 -1.28
CA SER A 13 -6.90 13.37 -2.31
C SER A 13 -5.43 13.20 -1.92
N ASP A 14 -5.18 12.72 -0.71
CA ASP A 14 -3.85 12.62 -0.14
C ASP A 14 -3.12 11.37 -0.64
N THR A 15 -1.92 11.59 -1.18
CA THR A 15 -1.04 10.55 -1.71
C THR A 15 0.17 10.44 -0.81
N HIS A 16 0.49 9.24 -0.34
CA HIS A 16 1.71 8.99 0.44
C HIS A 16 2.71 8.21 -0.42
N GLU A 17 3.96 8.65 -0.37
CA GLU A 17 5.08 7.92 -0.94
C GLU A 17 5.61 6.94 0.10
N ILE A 18 5.71 5.67 -0.28
CA ILE A 18 6.21 4.60 0.57
C ILE A 18 7.48 4.03 -0.05
N THR A 19 8.52 3.90 0.77
CA THR A 19 9.81 3.35 0.34
C THR A 19 9.65 1.88 -0.07
N CYS A 20 10.24 1.54 -1.20
CA CYS A 20 10.27 0.18 -1.71
C CYS A 20 11.48 -0.57 -1.16
N HIS A 21 11.27 -1.87 -0.98
CA HIS A 21 12.30 -2.83 -0.62
C HIS A 21 12.71 -3.60 -1.88
N PRO A 22 14.01 -3.64 -2.22
CA PRO A 22 14.49 -4.46 -3.33
C PRO A 22 14.50 -5.94 -2.89
N VAL A 23 13.68 -6.76 -3.53
CA VAL A 23 13.60 -8.21 -3.34
C VAL A 23 13.70 -8.89 -4.70
N ASP A 24 14.71 -9.74 -4.89
CA ASP A 24 14.96 -10.46 -6.15
C ASP A 24 14.96 -9.57 -7.41
N GLY A 25 15.57 -8.39 -7.30
CA GLY A 25 15.65 -7.41 -8.39
C GLY A 25 14.34 -6.67 -8.67
N THR A 26 13.31 -6.89 -7.86
CA THR A 26 12.01 -6.20 -7.94
C THR A 26 11.83 -5.29 -6.74
N ASN A 27 11.35 -4.06 -6.97
CA ASN A 27 11.00 -3.14 -5.90
C ASN A 27 9.59 -3.47 -5.41
N ILE A 28 9.47 -4.01 -4.20
CA ILE A 28 8.19 -4.33 -3.57
C ILE A 28 7.91 -3.36 -2.42
N VAL A 29 6.64 -3.17 -2.07
CA VAL A 29 6.25 -2.43 -0.87
C VAL A 29 5.61 -3.42 0.08
N LEU A 30 6.10 -3.48 1.32
CA LEU A 30 5.54 -4.38 2.31
C LEU A 30 4.22 -3.81 2.82
N TRP A 31 3.30 -4.71 3.18
CA TRP A 31 2.03 -4.30 3.75
C TRP A 31 2.20 -3.52 5.05
N GLU A 32 3.17 -3.89 5.88
CA GLU A 32 3.44 -3.23 7.16
C GLU A 32 3.77 -1.74 6.96
N ASP A 33 4.48 -1.39 5.89
CA ASP A 33 4.76 0.01 5.53
C ASP A 33 3.48 0.75 5.08
N ILE A 34 2.58 0.05 4.38
CA ILE A 34 1.26 0.59 3.98
C ILE A 34 0.36 0.78 5.19
N GLU A 35 0.29 -0.18 6.11
CA GLU A 35 -0.50 -0.08 7.35
C GLU A 35 0.07 1.00 8.29
N TRP A 36 1.40 1.20 8.29
CA TRP A 36 2.04 2.27 9.03
C TRP A 36 1.70 3.66 8.47
N ALA A 37 1.74 3.81 7.13
CA ALA A 37 1.33 5.05 6.47
C ALA A 37 -0.19 5.30 6.56
N PHE A 38 -0.98 4.23 6.59
CA PHE A 38 -2.44 4.27 6.58
C PHE A 38 -3.03 3.29 7.61
N PRO A 39 -3.08 3.65 8.89
CA PRO A 39 -3.53 2.75 9.93
C PRO A 39 -5.02 2.41 9.80
N GLY A 40 -5.35 1.12 9.86
CA GLY A 40 -6.72 0.60 9.88
C GLY A 40 -7.42 0.54 8.53
N ILE A 41 -6.68 0.66 7.42
CA ILE A 41 -7.27 0.63 6.08
C ILE A 41 -7.59 -0.79 5.61
N LYS A 42 -8.65 -0.91 4.82
CA LYS A 42 -9.06 -2.16 4.15
C LYS A 42 -8.72 -2.18 2.66
N TYR A 43 -8.38 -1.02 2.09
CA TYR A 43 -8.07 -0.88 0.67
C TYR A 43 -7.17 0.33 0.44
N VAL A 44 -6.30 0.23 -0.57
CA VAL A 44 -5.53 1.36 -1.13
C VAL A 44 -5.73 1.41 -2.64
N GLN A 45 -5.51 2.58 -3.23
CA GLN A 45 -5.35 2.75 -4.66
C GLN A 45 -3.86 2.91 -4.98
N HIS A 46 -3.38 2.13 -5.95
CA HIS A 46 -2.03 2.23 -6.49
C HIS A 46 -2.12 2.25 -8.03
N SER A 47 -1.55 3.27 -8.67
CA SER A 47 -1.56 3.42 -10.14
C SER A 47 -2.95 3.26 -10.79
N GLY A 48 -4.00 3.71 -10.10
CA GLY A 48 -5.39 3.60 -10.57
C GLY A 48 -6.08 2.27 -10.25
N VAL A 49 -5.35 1.25 -9.82
CA VAL A 49 -5.91 -0.05 -9.39
C VAL A 49 -6.25 0.02 -7.91
N ILE A 50 -7.46 -0.44 -7.56
CA ILE A 50 -7.85 -0.62 -6.16
C ILE A 50 -7.34 -1.98 -5.70
N ILE A 51 -6.44 -1.95 -4.74
CA ILE A 51 -5.96 -3.12 -4.04
C ILE A 51 -6.75 -3.21 -2.75
N SER A 52 -7.68 -4.15 -2.70
CA SER A 52 -8.52 -4.42 -1.53
C SER A 52 -7.99 -5.65 -0.81
N PHE A 53 -7.93 -5.56 0.51
CA PHE A 53 -7.39 -6.62 1.34
C PHE A 53 -8.47 -7.03 2.35
N LEU A 54 -8.86 -8.30 2.28
CA LEU A 54 -9.58 -8.95 3.36
C LEU A 54 -8.54 -9.33 4.40
N LYS A 55 -8.59 -8.70 5.58
CA LYS A 55 -7.87 -9.24 6.74
C LYS A 55 -8.56 -10.59 7.01
N ASP A 56 -7.82 -11.69 6.96
CA ASP A 56 -8.27 -13.08 7.17
C ASP A 56 -9.45 -13.30 8.16
N PRO A 57 -9.64 -12.55 9.27
CA PRO A 57 -10.85 -12.69 10.11
C PRO A 57 -12.21 -12.39 9.43
N ASP A 58 -12.27 -11.74 8.27
CA ASP A 58 -13.52 -11.44 7.54
C ASP A 58 -13.93 -12.53 6.53
N LEU A 59 -13.10 -13.56 6.32
CA LEU A 59 -13.47 -14.77 5.56
C LEU A 59 -14.15 -15.77 6.52
N LYS A 60 -15.42 -15.52 6.85
CA LYS A 60 -16.24 -16.45 7.62
C LYS A 60 -17.51 -16.84 6.87
#